data_AF-A0A8B9C4P6-F1
#
_entry.id   AF-A0A8B9C4P6-F1
#
_cell.length_a   1.000
_cell.length_b   1.000
_cell.length_c   1.000
_cell.angle_alpha   90.00
_cell.angle_beta   90.00
_cell.angle_gamma   90.00
#
_symmetry.space_group_name_H-M   'P 1'
#
loop_
_entity.id
_entity.type
_entity.pdbx_description
1 polymer ?
#
loop_
_entity_poly.entity_id
_entity_poly.type
_entity_poly.pdbx_seq_one_letter_code
_entity_poly.pdbx_strand_id
1 'polypeptide(L)'
;MRGCRPRALLCGLLAAVAAVAAGGRALPHLSDDVPFRVNWPGTEFSLPTTGVLYKEDNYIIMTTVDKEKYKCILPLIASGNEEEEKDYKGPTPGELLEPLFKQSSCSYRIESYWTYEVCHGKHIRQYHEEKETGQKINIQEYYLGNMMMKNPLSEPEGQMTPYYPVEMGNGTPCSLRQNLPRSSTVMYICHPEAKHEILSVAEVTTCEYEVVILTPLLCNHPKYRFRASPVNDIFCQSLPGSPLKPHNLEQLEKQQEMMKMPFRRVKEGVGWWKYEFCYGKYVHQYHEDKESGKTSVVVGTWNKEEHIEWSKKNAARTYYLREDGTQTVRMVSHFYGNGDVCDLTEKPRQVTVKLKCKESDSPHAVTIYMLEPHSCQYILGVESPVICKILDTADEHGLLSVPS
;
A
#
# COMPACT_ATOMS: atom_id res chain seq x y z
N MET A 1 -6.67 -5.81 -0.52
CA MET A 1 -5.76 -4.65 -0.60
C MET A 1 -5.38 -4.37 -2.05
N ARG A 2 -6.04 -3.40 -2.69
CA ARG A 2 -5.61 -2.84 -3.99
C ARG A 2 -5.28 -1.37 -3.72
N GLY A 3 -3.99 -1.04 -3.69
CA GLY A 3 -3.58 0.37 -3.68
C GLY A 3 -4.06 1.05 -4.95
N CYS A 4 -4.11 2.39 -4.93
CA CYS A 4 -4.21 3.21 -6.13
C CYS A 4 -3.06 2.87 -7.09
N ARG A 5 -3.21 1.79 -7.86
CA ARG A 5 -2.50 1.61 -9.11
C ARG A 5 -3.42 2.18 -10.18
N PRO A 6 -2.98 3.14 -11.00
CA PRO A 6 -3.63 3.33 -12.27
C PRO A 6 -3.57 1.99 -12.99
N ARG A 7 -4.74 1.41 -13.32
CA ARG A 7 -4.82 0.34 -14.32
C ARG A 7 -4.71 1.04 -15.67
N ALA A 8 -3.55 1.65 -15.93
CA ALA A 8 -3.16 1.99 -17.28
C ALA A 8 -2.75 0.66 -17.90
N LEU A 9 -3.59 0.12 -18.78
CA LEU A 9 -3.08 -0.71 -19.86
C LEU A 9 -2.05 0.16 -20.58
N LEU A 10 -0.76 -0.05 -20.31
CA LEU A 10 0.30 0.37 -21.23
C LEU A 10 0.14 -0.50 -22.48
N CYS A 11 -0.74 -0.08 -23.37
CA CYS A 11 -0.72 -0.48 -24.76
C CYS A 11 -0.49 0.79 -25.58
N GLY A 12 0.75 0.93 -26.05
CA GLY A 12 1.13 1.85 -27.12
C GLY A 12 1.37 3.29 -26.70
N LEU A 13 2.65 3.67 -26.56
CA LEU A 13 3.27 4.86 -27.20
C LEU A 13 4.73 5.00 -26.73
N LEU A 14 5.53 3.95 -26.96
CA LEU A 14 6.99 4.07 -27.05
C LEU A 14 7.40 3.38 -28.33
N ALA A 15 7.45 4.13 -29.42
CA ALA A 15 8.10 3.68 -30.64
C ALA A 15 9.62 3.83 -30.42
N ALA A 16 10.26 2.80 -29.87
CA ALA A 16 11.71 2.72 -29.84
C ALA A 16 12.22 2.46 -31.27
N VAL A 17 12.72 3.50 -31.94
CA VAL A 17 13.49 3.30 -33.17
C VAL A 17 14.92 2.96 -32.77
N ALA A 18 15.22 1.67 -32.68
CA ALA A 18 16.59 1.19 -32.51
C ALA A 18 17.35 1.39 -33.83
N ALA A 19 18.13 2.47 -33.93
CA ALA A 19 19.13 2.58 -34.98
C ALA A 19 20.29 1.64 -34.63
N VAL A 20 20.35 0.48 -35.30
CA VAL A 20 21.45 -0.47 -35.18
C VAL A 20 22.69 0.12 -35.86
N ALA A 21 23.52 0.82 -35.10
CA ALA A 21 24.89 1.08 -35.52
C ALA A 21 25.68 -0.23 -35.40
N ALA A 22 26.31 -0.62 -36.51
CA ALA A 22 27.00 -1.90 -36.69
C ALA A 22 28.00 -2.21 -35.56
N GLY A 23 27.73 -3.31 -34.83
CA GLY A 23 28.55 -3.82 -33.75
C GLY A 23 27.74 -4.81 -32.91
N GLY A 24 27.60 -6.04 -33.39
CA GLY A 24 26.76 -7.06 -32.77
C GLY A 24 27.13 -7.34 -31.31
N ARG A 25 26.24 -6.97 -30.39
CA ARG A 25 26.17 -7.52 -29.03
C ARG A 25 24.70 -7.82 -28.72
N ALA A 26 24.42 -9.07 -28.37
CA ALA A 26 23.09 -9.49 -27.93
C ALA A 26 22.75 -8.71 -26.65
N LEU A 27 21.63 -7.99 -26.66
CA LEU A 27 21.11 -7.34 -25.46
C LEU A 27 20.76 -8.43 -24.44
N PRO A 28 21.07 -8.23 -23.14
CA PRO A 28 20.58 -9.14 -22.10
C PRO A 28 19.06 -9.24 -22.19
N HIS A 29 18.53 -10.44 -21.98
CA HIS A 29 17.10 -10.74 -22.07
C HIS A 29 16.34 -9.96 -20.99
N LEU A 30 15.86 -8.77 -21.33
CA LEU A 30 15.01 -7.95 -20.47
C LEU A 30 13.64 -8.67 -20.36
N SER A 31 13.38 -9.31 -19.22
CA SER A 31 12.06 -9.84 -18.87
C SER A 31 11.30 -8.83 -18.01
N ASP A 32 9.98 -8.72 -18.19
CA ASP A 32 9.08 -7.92 -17.35
C ASP A 32 9.03 -8.43 -15.89
N ASP A 33 9.53 -9.64 -15.63
CA ASP A 33 9.61 -10.24 -14.30
C ASP A 33 10.70 -9.61 -13.41
N VAL A 34 11.65 -8.88 -14.00
CA VAL A 34 12.77 -8.26 -13.30
C VAL A 34 12.54 -6.75 -13.23
N PRO A 35 12.36 -6.16 -12.02
CA PRO A 35 12.15 -4.72 -11.90
C PRO A 35 13.47 -3.96 -12.11
N PHE A 36 13.44 -2.94 -12.97
CA PHE A 36 14.52 -1.99 -13.18
C PHE A 36 14.07 -0.58 -12.80
N ARG A 37 15.01 0.25 -12.35
CA ARG A 37 14.79 1.68 -12.12
C ARG A 37 15.83 2.47 -12.87
N VAL A 38 15.36 3.44 -13.65
CA VAL A 38 16.24 4.34 -14.40
C VAL A 38 16.58 5.54 -13.53
N ASN A 39 17.87 5.77 -13.31
CA ASN A 39 18.42 6.88 -12.55
C ASN A 39 19.13 7.87 -13.47
N TRP A 40 19.06 9.15 -13.09
CA TRP A 40 19.59 10.29 -13.83
C TRP A 40 20.61 11.03 -12.96
N PRO A 41 21.85 10.53 -12.85
CA PRO A 41 22.80 10.98 -11.84
C PRO A 41 23.43 12.37 -12.09
N GLY A 42 23.04 13.08 -13.16
CA GLY A 42 23.56 14.41 -13.47
C GLY A 42 24.97 14.40 -14.07
N THR A 43 25.74 15.47 -13.84
CA THR A 43 27.06 15.70 -14.45
C THR A 43 28.23 14.99 -13.76
N GLU A 44 28.08 14.65 -12.48
CA GLU A 44 29.10 13.99 -11.68
C GLU A 44 28.60 12.60 -11.28
N PHE A 45 29.08 11.56 -11.97
CA PHE A 45 28.68 10.18 -11.68
C PHE A 45 29.85 9.22 -11.81
N SER A 46 30.03 8.41 -10.77
CA SER A 46 30.85 7.20 -10.81
C SER A 46 29.94 6.00 -10.59
N LEU A 47 30.23 4.90 -11.28
CA LEU A 47 29.47 3.67 -11.10
C LEU A 47 29.59 3.18 -9.65
N PRO A 48 28.49 2.66 -9.06
CA PRO A 48 28.56 2.06 -7.74
C PRO A 48 29.58 0.91 -7.72
N THR A 49 30.50 0.94 -6.76
CA THR A 49 31.51 -0.11 -6.54
C THR A 49 31.02 -1.22 -5.59
N THR A 50 29.84 -1.05 -5.00
CA THR A 50 29.18 -2.01 -4.09
C THR A 50 27.83 -2.42 -4.65
N GLY A 51 27.56 -3.74 -4.70
CA GLY A 51 26.29 -4.30 -5.19
C GLY A 51 26.45 -5.00 -6.55
N VAL A 52 25.54 -4.72 -7.49
CA VAL A 52 25.50 -5.34 -8.82
C VAL A 52 26.68 -4.88 -9.67
N LEU A 53 27.31 -5.78 -10.43
CA LEU A 53 28.46 -5.48 -11.29
C LEU A 53 28.04 -4.68 -12.53
N TYR A 54 28.73 -3.58 -12.80
CA TYR A 54 28.59 -2.78 -14.02
C TYR A 54 29.85 -2.89 -14.87
N LYS A 55 29.68 -2.92 -16.19
CA LYS A 55 30.79 -2.75 -17.13
C LYS A 55 30.56 -1.53 -18.00
N GLU A 56 31.58 -0.71 -18.17
CA GLU A 56 31.49 0.54 -18.94
C GLU A 56 31.10 0.35 -20.41
N ASP A 57 31.37 -0.84 -20.96
CA ASP A 57 31.04 -1.25 -22.32
C ASP A 57 29.67 -1.95 -22.45
N ASN A 58 28.95 -2.11 -21.33
CA ASN A 58 27.58 -2.63 -21.31
C ASN A 58 26.56 -1.48 -21.19
N TYR A 59 26.39 -0.73 -22.28
CA TYR A 59 25.48 0.41 -22.32
C TYR A 59 24.60 0.40 -23.57
N ILE A 60 23.50 1.13 -23.49
CA ILE A 60 22.61 1.45 -24.61
C ILE A 60 22.50 2.97 -24.76
N ILE A 61 22.25 3.43 -25.99
CA ILE A 61 21.91 4.84 -26.24
C ILE A 61 20.39 4.95 -26.33
N MET A 62 19.79 5.67 -25.39
CA MET A 62 18.36 5.94 -25.38
C MET A 62 18.10 7.32 -26.00
N THR A 63 17.08 7.42 -26.84
CA THR A 63 16.64 8.70 -27.43
C THR A 63 15.16 8.91 -27.13
N THR A 64 14.80 10.07 -26.59
CA THR A 64 13.40 10.41 -26.27
C THR A 64 12.66 10.91 -27.51
N VAL A 65 11.33 11.04 -27.42
CA VAL A 65 10.49 11.60 -28.49
C VAL A 65 10.88 13.04 -28.83
N ASP A 66 11.39 13.79 -27.85
CA ASP A 66 11.88 15.16 -28.02
C ASP A 66 13.34 15.22 -28.48
N LYS A 67 13.88 14.08 -28.94
CA LYS A 67 15.24 13.91 -29.48
C LYS A 67 16.36 14.15 -28.47
N GLU A 68 16.07 14.03 -27.17
CA GLU A 68 17.08 14.04 -26.11
C GLU A 68 17.78 12.68 -26.07
N LYS A 69 19.10 12.66 -25.90
CA LYS A 69 19.96 11.46 -25.98
C LYS A 69 20.68 11.18 -24.68
N TYR A 70 20.72 9.92 -24.30
CA TYR A 70 21.31 9.46 -23.05
C TYR A 70 22.10 8.16 -23.23
N LYS A 71 23.25 8.06 -22.55
CA LYS A 71 24.04 6.83 -22.42
C LYS A 71 23.63 6.10 -21.14
N CYS A 72 22.91 4.98 -21.28
CA CYS A 72 22.37 4.21 -20.17
C CYS A 72 23.17 2.92 -19.95
N ILE A 73 23.79 2.79 -18.77
CA ILE A 73 24.63 1.65 -18.41
C ILE A 73 23.75 0.59 -17.73
N LEU A 74 23.78 -0.63 -18.26
CA LEU A 74 22.95 -1.73 -17.78
C LEU A 74 23.71 -2.59 -16.74
N PRO A 75 23.02 -3.03 -15.65
CA PRO A 75 23.62 -3.94 -14.70
C PRO A 75 23.85 -5.33 -15.32
N LEU A 76 24.94 -5.99 -14.93
CA LEU A 76 25.13 -7.41 -15.21
C LEU A 76 24.31 -8.19 -14.19
N ILE A 77 23.14 -8.66 -14.61
CA ILE A 77 22.29 -9.50 -13.79
C ILE A 77 22.93 -10.88 -13.74
N ALA A 78 23.71 -11.14 -12.70
CA ALA A 78 23.99 -12.51 -12.31
C ALA A 78 22.64 -13.12 -11.89
N SER A 79 22.36 -14.33 -12.35
CA SER A 79 21.30 -15.19 -11.81
C SER A 79 21.64 -15.61 -10.37
N GLY A 80 21.87 -14.64 -9.47
CA GLY A 80 22.35 -14.86 -8.10
C GLY A 80 21.36 -15.56 -7.19
N ASN A 81 20.16 -15.88 -7.69
CA ASN A 81 19.14 -16.60 -6.93
C ASN A 81 19.46 -18.10 -6.80
N GLU A 82 20.07 -18.73 -7.81
CA GLU A 82 20.41 -20.17 -7.74
C GLU A 82 21.74 -20.42 -7.01
N GLU A 83 22.66 -19.46 -7.04
CA GLU A 83 23.99 -19.61 -6.42
C GLU A 83 23.93 -19.41 -4.90
N GLU A 84 23.18 -18.43 -4.39
CA GLU A 84 23.05 -18.21 -2.94
C GLU A 84 22.21 -19.28 -2.23
N GLU A 85 21.27 -19.95 -2.93
CA GLU A 85 20.49 -21.07 -2.36
C GLU A 85 21.37 -22.32 -2.17
N LYS A 86 22.29 -22.58 -3.11
CA LYS A 86 23.23 -23.70 -3.04
C LYS A 86 24.30 -23.54 -1.96
N ASP A 87 24.61 -22.31 -1.56
CA ASP A 87 25.64 -21.99 -0.56
C ASP A 87 25.11 -21.79 0.87
N TYR A 88 23.79 -21.89 1.10
CA TYR A 88 23.22 -21.73 2.44
C TYR A 88 23.54 -22.94 3.34
N LYS A 89 24.33 -22.71 4.39
CA LYS A 89 24.69 -23.71 5.42
C LYS A 89 24.00 -23.46 6.77
N GLY A 90 22.95 -22.65 6.79
CA GLY A 90 22.22 -22.28 8.00
C GLY A 90 21.11 -23.27 8.38
N PRO A 91 20.36 -22.98 9.45
CA PRO A 91 19.28 -23.83 9.93
C PRO A 91 18.11 -23.91 8.95
N THR A 92 17.40 -25.04 8.98
CA THR A 92 16.17 -25.23 8.19
C THR A 92 15.04 -24.31 8.69
N PRO A 93 14.00 -24.05 7.86
CA PRO A 93 12.86 -23.22 8.28
C PRO A 93 12.14 -23.75 9.52
N GLY A 94 12.05 -25.08 9.64
CA GLY A 94 11.48 -25.74 10.83
C GLY A 94 12.32 -25.50 12.09
N GLU A 95 13.65 -25.56 11.96
CA GLU A 95 14.58 -25.24 13.07
C GLU A 95 14.52 -23.76 13.48
N LEU A 96 14.38 -22.85 12.51
CA LEU A 96 14.20 -21.43 12.78
C LEU A 96 12.91 -21.14 13.56
N LEU A 97 11.83 -21.89 13.31
CA LEU A 97 10.55 -21.75 14.00
C LEU A 97 10.45 -22.58 15.28
N GLU A 98 11.38 -23.50 15.52
CA GLU A 98 11.38 -24.40 16.68
C GLU A 98 11.29 -23.65 18.04
N PRO A 99 11.99 -22.51 18.26
CA PRO A 99 11.84 -21.75 19.50
C PRO A 99 10.40 -21.29 19.75
N LEU A 100 9.69 -20.91 18.69
CA LEU A 100 8.30 -20.45 18.76
C LEU A 100 7.36 -21.60 19.14
N PHE A 101 7.59 -22.79 18.58
CA PHE A 101 6.78 -23.98 18.84
C PHE A 101 7.02 -24.55 20.24
N LYS A 102 8.27 -24.55 20.72
CA LYS A 102 8.62 -25.06 22.05
C LYS A 102 8.16 -24.13 23.18
N GLN A 103 8.27 -22.81 22.98
CA GLN A 103 7.84 -21.83 23.99
C GLN A 103 6.32 -21.79 24.18
N SER A 104 5.55 -22.46 23.31
CA SER A 104 4.08 -22.46 23.35
C SER A 104 3.50 -21.05 23.41
N SER A 105 4.18 -20.07 22.79
CA SER A 105 3.71 -18.69 22.70
C SER A 105 2.45 -18.64 21.85
N CYS A 106 1.48 -17.82 22.25
CA CYS A 106 0.23 -17.66 21.54
C CYS A 106 0.11 -16.25 20.97
N SER A 107 -0.45 -16.18 19.76
CA SER A 107 -0.76 -14.92 19.08
C SER A 107 -2.25 -14.74 18.98
N TYR A 108 -2.69 -13.49 19.08
CA TYR A 108 -4.10 -13.13 19.22
C TYR A 108 -4.52 -12.17 18.12
N ARG A 109 -5.75 -12.33 17.65
CA ARG A 109 -6.41 -11.39 16.73
C ARG A 109 -7.86 -11.24 17.11
N ILE A 110 -8.24 -10.01 17.43
CA ILE A 110 -9.61 -9.66 17.74
C ILE A 110 -10.29 -9.22 16.45
N GLU A 111 -11.40 -9.86 16.14
CA GLU A 111 -12.28 -9.51 15.04
C GLU A 111 -13.64 -9.06 15.60
N SER A 112 -14.54 -8.54 14.76
CA SER A 112 -15.81 -7.95 15.20
C SER A 112 -16.66 -8.86 16.10
N TYR A 113 -16.63 -10.17 15.83
CA TYR A 113 -17.35 -11.18 16.60
C TYR A 113 -16.38 -12.19 17.22
N TRP A 114 -15.55 -12.85 16.41
CA TRP A 114 -14.60 -13.86 16.90
C TRP A 114 -13.30 -13.27 17.43
N THR A 115 -12.72 -13.91 18.44
CA THR A 115 -11.32 -13.76 18.82
C THR A 115 -10.58 -15.02 18.42
N TYR A 116 -9.46 -14.87 17.70
CA TYR A 116 -8.61 -15.97 17.28
C TYR A 116 -7.35 -16.01 18.12
N GLU A 117 -7.01 -17.21 18.59
CA GLU A 117 -5.82 -17.55 19.35
C GLU A 117 -5.06 -18.64 18.58
N VAL A 118 -3.80 -18.36 18.26
CA VAL A 118 -2.89 -19.30 17.62
C VAL A 118 -1.76 -19.58 18.59
N CYS A 119 -1.85 -20.69 19.32
CA CYS A 119 -0.75 -21.19 20.12
C CYS A 119 0.19 -22.01 19.23
N HIS A 120 1.32 -21.39 18.87
CA HIS A 120 2.24 -21.92 17.87
C HIS A 120 2.73 -23.32 18.24
N GLY A 121 2.60 -24.26 17.30
CA GLY A 121 2.97 -25.67 17.52
C GLY A 121 2.04 -26.45 18.45
N LYS A 122 0.88 -25.91 18.85
CA LYS A 122 -0.07 -26.56 19.75
C LYS A 122 -1.47 -26.64 19.17
N HIS A 123 -2.14 -25.50 19.03
CA HIS A 123 -3.52 -25.45 18.55
C HIS A 123 -3.90 -24.06 18.03
N ILE A 124 -4.98 -24.04 17.27
CA ILE A 124 -5.67 -22.83 16.83
C ILE A 124 -7.07 -22.88 17.41
N ARG A 125 -7.47 -21.80 18.08
CA ARG A 125 -8.77 -21.66 18.74
C ARG A 125 -9.42 -20.37 18.28
N GLN A 126 -10.71 -20.43 17.99
CA GLN A 126 -11.57 -19.26 17.91
C GLN A 126 -12.54 -19.29 19.08
N TYR A 127 -12.84 -18.12 19.65
CA TYR A 127 -13.83 -18.00 20.71
C TYR A 127 -14.54 -16.64 20.70
N HIS A 128 -15.77 -16.62 21.20
CA HIS A 128 -16.57 -15.42 21.41
C HIS A 128 -17.03 -15.39 22.87
N GLU A 129 -16.84 -14.25 23.54
CA GLU A 129 -17.21 -14.04 24.93
C GLU A 129 -18.45 -13.15 25.04
N GLU A 130 -19.58 -13.70 25.46
CA GLU A 130 -20.76 -12.92 25.82
C GLU A 130 -20.79 -12.70 27.33
N LYS A 131 -20.79 -11.42 27.73
CA LYS A 131 -20.96 -11.01 29.12
C LYS A 131 -22.46 -10.86 29.41
N GLU A 132 -23.09 -11.91 29.92
CA GLU A 132 -24.42 -11.76 30.55
C GLU A 132 -24.29 -10.86 31.79
N THR A 133 -25.32 -10.05 32.03
CA THR A 133 -25.43 -9.09 33.14
C THR A 133 -25.17 -9.74 34.50
N GLY A 134 -23.91 -9.76 34.91
CA GLY A 134 -23.49 -9.74 36.31
C GLY A 134 -22.75 -10.95 36.87
N GLN A 135 -22.73 -12.16 36.28
CA GLN A 135 -22.04 -13.28 36.98
C GLN A 135 -21.61 -14.53 36.20
N LYS A 136 -21.93 -14.73 34.91
CA LYS A 136 -21.40 -15.86 34.12
C LYS A 136 -20.99 -15.40 32.72
N ILE A 137 -19.73 -15.65 32.36
CA ILE A 137 -19.23 -15.41 31.00
C ILE A 137 -19.57 -16.68 30.20
N ASN A 138 -20.42 -16.53 29.17
CA ASN A 138 -20.67 -17.61 28.22
C ASN A 138 -19.60 -17.54 27.12
N ILE A 139 -18.81 -18.59 26.97
CA ILE A 139 -17.73 -18.66 25.98
C ILE A 139 -18.09 -19.70 24.93
N GLN A 140 -18.37 -19.25 23.72
CA GLN A 140 -18.49 -20.13 22.57
C GLN A 140 -17.09 -20.35 21.98
N GLU A 141 -16.58 -21.58 21.97
CA GLU A 141 -15.24 -21.89 21.47
C GLU A 141 -15.20 -23.03 20.45
N TYR A 142 -14.28 -22.93 19.49
CA TYR A 142 -13.97 -23.98 18.52
C TYR A 142 -12.47 -24.06 18.27
N TYR A 143 -11.94 -25.28 18.22
CA TYR A 143 -10.57 -25.54 17.79
C TYR A 143 -10.56 -25.73 16.28
N LEU A 144 -9.76 -24.93 15.58
CA LEU A 144 -9.66 -24.93 14.11
C LEU A 144 -8.60 -25.91 13.61
N GLY A 145 -7.72 -26.33 14.51
CA GLY A 145 -6.74 -27.38 14.27
C GLY A 145 -5.86 -27.55 15.50
N ASN A 146 -5.34 -28.76 15.67
CA ASN A 146 -4.35 -29.14 16.66
C ASN A 146 -3.08 -29.63 15.96
N MET A 147 -1.94 -29.45 16.61
CA MET A 147 -0.67 -29.91 16.07
C MET A 147 -0.69 -31.44 15.92
N MET A 148 -0.48 -31.94 14.71
CA MET A 148 -0.38 -33.38 14.50
C MET A 148 0.97 -33.88 15.03
N MET A 149 0.94 -34.77 16.01
CA MET A 149 2.13 -35.49 16.49
C MET A 149 2.58 -36.52 15.45
N LYS A 150 3.18 -36.06 14.35
CA LYS A 150 4.24 -36.73 13.55
C LYS A 150 4.49 -36.01 12.22
N ASN A 151 5.78 -35.80 11.98
CA ASN A 151 6.51 -35.32 10.80
C ASN A 151 6.59 -33.78 10.60
N PRO A 152 7.81 -33.21 10.58
CA PRO A 152 8.04 -31.96 9.90
C PRO A 152 7.85 -32.21 8.40
N LEU A 153 6.73 -31.73 7.88
CA LEU A 153 6.69 -30.90 6.69
C LEU A 153 7.48 -31.43 5.49
N SER A 154 6.83 -32.23 4.66
CA SER A 154 7.21 -32.35 3.26
C SER A 154 7.07 -30.95 2.64
N GLU A 155 8.20 -30.33 2.28
CA GLU A 155 8.18 -29.21 1.36
C GLU A 155 7.43 -29.66 0.09
N PRO A 156 6.42 -28.92 -0.40
CA PRO A 156 5.89 -29.19 -1.71
C PRO A 156 7.03 -29.03 -2.72
N GLU A 157 7.45 -30.16 -3.31
CA GLU A 157 8.46 -30.20 -4.36
C GLU A 157 8.04 -29.27 -5.50
N GLY A 158 8.87 -28.27 -5.80
CA GLY A 158 8.81 -27.53 -7.06
C GLY A 158 8.03 -26.21 -7.10
N GLN A 159 7.50 -25.69 -5.99
CA GLN A 159 6.81 -24.39 -6.00
C GLN A 159 7.45 -23.41 -4.99
N MET A 160 8.11 -22.35 -5.50
CA MET A 160 8.64 -21.27 -4.68
C MET A 160 7.49 -20.50 -4.03
N THR A 161 7.19 -20.79 -2.77
CA THR A 161 6.22 -20.02 -1.98
C THR A 161 6.94 -19.12 -0.97
N PRO A 162 6.51 -17.87 -0.77
CA PRO A 162 7.15 -16.92 0.16
C PRO A 162 6.83 -17.21 1.64
N TYR A 163 6.32 -18.40 1.95
CA TYR A 163 5.81 -18.77 3.26
C TYR A 163 6.09 -20.23 3.57
N TYR A 164 6.29 -20.53 4.85
CA TYR A 164 6.42 -21.88 5.36
C TYR A 164 5.05 -22.38 5.86
N PRO A 165 4.40 -23.34 5.17
CA PRO A 165 3.11 -23.87 5.59
C PRO A 165 3.28 -24.77 6.82
N VAL A 166 2.24 -24.91 7.64
CA VAL A 166 2.13 -25.89 8.74
C VAL A 166 0.70 -26.38 8.81
N GLU A 167 0.49 -27.66 8.55
CA GLU A 167 -0.83 -28.28 8.62
C GLU A 167 -1.22 -28.60 10.06
N MET A 168 -2.40 -28.14 10.47
CA MET A 168 -3.01 -28.37 11.77
C MET A 168 -4.34 -29.08 11.55
N GLY A 169 -4.61 -30.18 12.25
CA GLY A 169 -5.88 -30.91 12.08
C GLY A 169 -6.40 -31.50 13.38
N ASN A 170 -7.40 -32.37 13.31
CA ASN A 170 -8.09 -32.87 14.50
C ASN A 170 -8.69 -31.75 15.38
N GLY A 171 -9.20 -30.68 14.78
CA GLY A 171 -9.96 -29.64 15.47
C GLY A 171 -11.35 -30.12 15.92
N THR A 172 -12.16 -29.20 16.45
CA THR A 172 -13.52 -29.49 16.89
C THR A 172 -14.35 -30.05 15.73
N PRO A 173 -15.14 -31.13 15.93
CA PRO A 173 -16.02 -31.69 14.89
C PRO A 173 -16.96 -30.65 14.27
N CYS A 174 -17.06 -30.68 12.94
CA CYS A 174 -17.87 -29.76 12.16
C CYS A 174 -19.18 -30.43 11.73
N SER A 175 -20.31 -29.99 12.30
CA SER A 175 -21.65 -30.50 11.96
C SER A 175 -22.01 -30.30 10.48
N LEU A 176 -21.53 -29.22 9.87
CA LEU A 176 -21.76 -28.89 8.45
C LEU A 176 -21.01 -29.81 7.48
N ARG A 177 -20.02 -30.58 7.97
CA ARG A 177 -19.19 -31.48 7.18
C ARG A 177 -19.24 -32.91 7.74
N GLN A 178 -20.43 -33.43 8.03
CA GLN A 178 -20.64 -34.80 8.52
C GLN A 178 -19.77 -35.14 9.77
N ASN A 179 -19.58 -34.17 10.66
CA ASN A 179 -18.73 -34.28 11.86
C ASN A 179 -17.23 -34.52 11.60
N LEU A 180 -16.73 -34.26 10.39
CA LEU A 180 -15.29 -34.22 10.16
C LEU A 180 -14.65 -33.10 11.00
N PRO A 181 -13.45 -33.34 11.58
CA PRO A 181 -12.77 -32.35 12.39
C PRO A 181 -12.34 -31.16 11.53
N ARG A 182 -12.42 -29.95 12.10
CA ARG A 182 -11.83 -28.75 11.49
C ARG A 182 -10.33 -28.93 11.28
N SER A 183 -9.81 -28.37 10.20
CA SER A 183 -8.38 -28.34 9.88
C SER A 183 -7.97 -26.94 9.43
N SER A 184 -6.69 -26.61 9.58
CA SER A 184 -6.15 -25.32 9.18
C SER A 184 -4.73 -25.44 8.65
N THR A 185 -4.40 -24.61 7.67
CA THR A 185 -3.02 -24.42 7.19
C THR A 185 -2.49 -23.09 7.72
N VAL A 186 -1.42 -23.15 8.51
CA VAL A 186 -0.75 -21.95 9.05
C VAL A 186 0.43 -21.59 8.17
N MET A 187 0.40 -20.41 7.56
CA MET A 187 1.44 -19.89 6.69
C MET A 187 2.31 -18.90 7.47
N TYR A 188 3.54 -19.28 7.79
CA TYR A 188 4.52 -18.40 8.41
C TYR A 188 5.27 -17.61 7.35
N ILE A 189 5.20 -16.29 7.43
CA ILE A 189 5.82 -15.35 6.49
C ILE A 189 6.89 -14.54 7.22
N CYS A 190 8.04 -14.32 6.57
CA CYS A 190 9.06 -13.42 7.09
C CYS A 190 8.54 -11.97 7.17
N HIS A 191 8.65 -11.35 8.35
CA HIS A 191 8.48 -9.92 8.54
C HIS A 191 9.43 -9.40 9.63
N PRO A 192 10.44 -8.56 9.30
CA PRO A 192 11.50 -8.16 10.24
C PRO A 192 11.01 -7.47 11.51
N GLU A 193 9.92 -6.70 11.42
CA GLU A 193 9.39 -5.91 12.55
C GLU A 193 8.24 -6.61 13.29
N ALA A 194 7.82 -7.80 12.85
CA ALA A 194 6.68 -8.48 13.44
C ALA A 194 7.04 -9.17 14.76
N LYS A 195 6.03 -9.38 15.60
CA LYS A 195 6.15 -10.12 16.87
C LYS A 195 5.30 -11.39 16.87
N HIS A 196 5.43 -12.19 15.81
CA HIS A 196 4.68 -13.45 15.62
C HIS A 196 3.15 -13.26 15.45
N GLU A 197 2.70 -12.09 15.03
CA GLU A 197 1.29 -11.72 15.00
C GLU A 197 0.49 -12.32 13.84
N ILE A 198 -0.83 -12.40 14.00
CA ILE A 198 -1.76 -12.95 13.00
C ILE A 198 -2.15 -11.85 11.98
N LEU A 199 -1.70 -11.98 10.73
CA LEU A 199 -2.06 -11.07 9.64
C LEU A 199 -3.49 -11.29 9.12
N SER A 200 -3.93 -12.54 9.04
CA SER A 200 -5.28 -12.89 8.58
C SER A 200 -5.67 -14.30 8.99
N VAL A 201 -6.97 -14.50 9.18
CA VAL A 201 -7.63 -15.80 9.30
C VAL A 201 -8.75 -15.81 8.27
N ALA A 202 -8.82 -16.85 7.45
CA ALA A 202 -9.87 -17.00 6.45
C ALA A 202 -10.40 -18.44 6.46
N GLU A 203 -11.71 -18.60 6.47
CA GLU A 203 -12.35 -19.89 6.17
C GLU A 203 -12.44 -20.01 4.64
N VAL A 204 -11.56 -20.83 4.06
CA VAL A 204 -11.45 -20.96 2.59
C VAL A 204 -12.44 -21.96 2.03
N THR A 205 -12.70 -23.01 2.79
CA THR A 205 -13.80 -23.96 2.56
C THR A 205 -14.47 -24.25 3.90
N THR A 206 -15.69 -24.76 3.88
CA THR A 206 -16.44 -25.02 5.13
C THR A 206 -15.62 -25.89 6.08
N CYS A 207 -15.30 -25.34 7.26
CA CYS A 207 -14.50 -25.96 8.30
C CYS A 207 -13.02 -26.23 7.96
N GLU A 208 -12.48 -25.59 6.92
CA GLU A 208 -11.04 -25.53 6.62
C GLU A 208 -10.57 -24.07 6.58
N TYR A 209 -9.48 -23.79 7.29
CA TYR A 209 -9.02 -22.43 7.53
C TYR A 209 -7.60 -22.19 7.04
N GLU A 210 -7.33 -20.98 6.57
CA GLU A 210 -6.00 -20.49 6.27
C GLU A 210 -5.65 -19.37 7.25
N VAL A 211 -4.50 -19.51 7.92
CA VAL A 211 -4.02 -18.57 8.92
C VAL A 211 -2.65 -18.05 8.50
N VAL A 212 -2.48 -16.73 8.43
CA VAL A 212 -1.21 -16.11 8.07
C VAL A 212 -0.56 -15.50 9.31
N ILE A 213 0.68 -15.92 9.61
CA ILE A 213 1.48 -15.46 10.74
C ILE A 213 2.69 -14.69 10.22
N LEU A 214 2.91 -13.49 10.73
CA LEU A 214 4.12 -12.70 10.46
C LEU A 214 5.17 -12.96 11.53
N THR A 215 6.36 -13.43 11.13
CA THR A 215 7.44 -13.76 12.06
C THR A 215 8.81 -13.28 11.57
N PRO A 216 9.69 -12.78 12.46
CA PRO A 216 11.04 -12.41 12.09
C PRO A 216 11.96 -13.62 11.92
N LEU A 217 11.60 -14.80 12.46
CA LEU A 217 12.49 -15.97 12.53
C LEU A 217 12.86 -16.53 11.16
N LEU A 218 11.94 -16.46 10.20
CA LEU A 218 12.17 -16.94 8.84
C LEU A 218 13.01 -15.99 7.98
N CYS A 219 13.25 -14.76 8.43
CA CYS A 219 13.95 -13.75 7.65
C CYS A 219 15.45 -14.02 7.46
N ASN A 220 16.02 -14.94 8.25
CA ASN A 220 17.40 -15.40 8.07
C ASN A 220 17.54 -16.45 6.98
N HIS A 221 16.43 -17.02 6.49
CA HIS A 221 16.44 -18.05 5.46
C HIS A 221 16.34 -17.44 4.05
N PRO A 222 17.27 -17.72 3.12
CA PRO A 222 17.31 -17.11 1.78
C PRO A 222 16.03 -17.29 0.95
N LYS A 223 15.33 -18.42 1.11
CA LYS A 223 14.06 -18.77 0.43
C LYS A 223 12.84 -17.98 0.92
N TYR A 224 12.82 -17.58 2.20
CA TYR A 224 11.65 -16.95 2.84
C TYR A 224 11.85 -15.48 3.13
N ARG A 225 13.10 -14.99 3.19
CA ARG A 225 13.37 -13.57 3.33
C ARG A 225 12.79 -12.82 2.14
N PHE A 226 11.98 -11.81 2.41
CA PHE A 226 11.61 -10.86 1.37
C PHE A 226 12.87 -10.10 0.98
N ARG A 227 13.54 -10.54 -0.09
CA ARG A 227 14.41 -9.62 -0.82
C ARG A 227 13.44 -8.66 -1.47
N ALA A 228 13.51 -7.37 -1.11
CA ALA A 228 13.08 -6.38 -2.08
C ALA A 228 13.80 -6.77 -3.37
N SER A 229 13.06 -7.22 -4.40
CA SER A 229 13.68 -7.56 -5.70
C SER A 229 14.64 -6.42 -5.97
N PRO A 230 15.97 -6.66 -6.01
CA PRO A 230 16.92 -5.58 -6.09
C PRO A 230 16.51 -4.82 -7.33
N VAL A 231 15.96 -3.62 -7.14
CA VAL A 231 15.48 -2.83 -8.26
C VAL A 231 16.74 -2.50 -9.00
N ASN A 232 16.91 -3.13 -10.16
CA ASN A 232 18.17 -3.10 -10.87
C ASN A 232 18.32 -1.70 -11.45
N ASP A 233 19.24 -0.93 -10.87
CA ASP A 233 19.44 0.45 -11.24
C ASP A 233 20.14 0.55 -12.60
N ILE A 234 19.53 1.30 -13.51
CA ILE A 234 20.09 1.65 -14.82
C ILE A 234 20.49 3.12 -14.72
N PHE A 235 21.77 3.43 -14.95
CA PHE A 235 22.26 4.80 -14.85
C PHE A 235 22.36 5.43 -16.24
N CYS A 236 21.57 6.46 -16.49
CA CYS A 236 21.50 7.18 -17.76
C CYS A 236 22.16 8.56 -17.66
N GLN A 237 23.28 8.73 -18.36
CA GLN A 237 24.01 10.00 -18.47
C GLN A 237 23.55 10.79 -19.69
N SER A 238 23.29 12.08 -19.52
CA SER A 238 22.95 12.98 -20.63
C SER A 238 24.11 13.15 -21.60
N LEU A 239 23.82 13.04 -22.90
CA LEU A 239 24.78 13.39 -23.95
C LEU A 239 24.67 14.89 -24.30
N PRO A 240 25.72 15.48 -24.92
CA PRO A 240 25.72 16.89 -25.28
C PRO A 240 24.47 17.31 -26.06
N GLY A 241 23.85 18.42 -25.64
CA GLY A 241 22.61 18.95 -26.22
C GLY A 241 21.32 18.37 -25.63
N SER A 242 21.40 17.50 -24.63
CA SER A 242 20.24 16.95 -23.92
C SER A 242 20.22 17.43 -22.46
N PRO A 243 19.03 17.62 -21.83
CA PRO A 243 18.95 17.94 -20.42
C PRO A 243 19.47 16.78 -19.55
N LEU A 244 19.78 17.05 -18.28
CA LEU A 244 20.28 16.02 -17.33
C LEU A 244 19.26 14.90 -17.08
N LYS A 245 17.98 15.22 -17.24
CA LYS A 245 16.84 14.33 -17.10
C LYS A 245 15.81 14.68 -18.18
N PRO A 246 15.08 13.70 -18.76
CA PRO A 246 14.08 13.98 -19.79
C PRO A 246 13.02 14.95 -19.32
N HIS A 247 12.73 15.96 -20.13
CA HIS A 247 11.83 17.04 -19.74
C HIS A 247 10.42 16.54 -19.41
N ASN A 248 9.83 15.71 -20.27
CA ASN A 248 8.50 15.15 -20.05
C ASN A 248 8.44 14.24 -18.81
N LEU A 249 9.54 13.53 -18.49
CA LEU A 249 9.59 12.70 -17.29
C LEU A 249 9.58 13.56 -16.03
N GLU A 250 10.33 14.66 -16.03
CA GLU A 250 10.36 15.60 -14.90
C GLU A 250 9.00 16.26 -14.65
N GLN A 251 8.28 16.63 -15.72
CA GLN A 251 6.90 17.13 -15.63
C GLN A 251 5.94 16.07 -15.06
N LEU A 252 5.99 14.84 -15.57
CA LEU A 252 5.15 13.74 -15.10
C LEU A 252 5.41 13.40 -13.62
N GLU A 253 6.66 13.41 -13.19
CA GLU A 253 7.01 13.17 -11.79
C GLU A 253 6.53 14.28 -10.86
N LYS A 254 6.65 15.56 -11.26
CA LYS A 254 6.06 16.69 -10.52
C LYS A 254 4.55 16.51 -10.37
N GLN A 255 3.88 16.16 -11.47
CA GLN A 255 2.44 15.87 -11.47
C GLN A 255 2.08 14.69 -10.54
N GLN A 256 2.88 13.62 -10.52
CA GLN A 256 2.67 12.47 -9.65
C GLN A 256 2.94 12.74 -8.17
N GLU A 257 4.01 13.44 -7.83
CA GLU A 257 4.33 13.82 -6.43
C GLU A 257 3.23 14.70 -5.83
N MET A 258 2.64 15.57 -6.65
CA MET A 258 1.48 16.37 -6.28
C MET A 258 0.21 15.53 -6.05
N MET A 259 0.04 14.43 -6.79
CA MET A 259 -1.03 13.46 -6.57
C MET A 259 -0.77 12.49 -5.40
N LYS A 260 0.47 12.39 -4.92
CA LYS A 260 0.88 11.48 -3.83
C LYS A 260 0.69 12.05 -2.43
N MET A 261 0.06 13.21 -2.25
CA MET A 261 -0.36 13.72 -0.93
C MET A 261 -1.09 12.61 -0.16
N PRO A 262 -0.47 11.99 0.86
CA PRO A 262 -1.00 10.79 1.48
C PRO A 262 -1.96 11.22 2.59
N PHE A 263 -3.15 11.68 2.22
CA PHE A 263 -4.26 11.73 3.16
C PHE A 263 -4.88 10.33 3.30
N ARG A 264 -4.06 9.31 3.57
CA ARG A 264 -4.51 7.99 3.99
C ARG A 264 -4.25 7.86 5.49
N ARG A 265 -5.14 8.44 6.29
CA ARG A 265 -5.28 8.06 7.70
C ARG A 265 -6.73 7.75 7.98
N VAL A 266 -6.98 6.46 8.22
CA VAL A 266 -8.16 5.96 8.93
C VAL A 266 -8.07 6.59 10.32
N LYS A 267 -8.89 7.61 10.61
CA LYS A 267 -9.18 7.90 12.01
C LYS A 267 -10.27 6.94 12.44
N GLU A 268 -9.97 6.16 13.47
CA GLU A 268 -10.98 5.64 14.40
C GLU A 268 -11.69 6.85 15.01
N GLY A 269 -12.77 7.29 14.35
CA GLY A 269 -13.65 8.34 14.81
C GLY A 269 -15.04 7.75 14.91
N VAL A 270 -15.50 7.57 16.14
CA VAL A 270 -16.88 7.28 16.60
C VAL A 270 -17.90 7.14 15.46
N GLY A 271 -18.12 5.90 15.00
CA GLY A 271 -19.11 5.61 13.96
C GLY A 271 -18.64 4.54 12.96
N TRP A 272 -19.60 3.95 12.26
CA TRP A 272 -19.41 2.82 11.34
C TRP A 272 -18.75 3.19 9.99
N TRP A 273 -18.67 4.47 9.62
CA TRP A 273 -18.17 4.91 8.30
C TRP A 273 -16.67 5.26 8.28
N LYS A 274 -15.96 4.84 7.23
CA LYS A 274 -14.61 5.29 6.86
C LYS A 274 -14.70 6.29 5.70
N TYR A 275 -13.69 7.17 5.57
CA TYR A 275 -13.67 8.20 4.53
C TYR A 275 -12.37 8.14 3.70
N GLU A 276 -12.49 8.48 2.41
CA GLU A 276 -11.40 8.59 1.45
C GLU A 276 -11.53 9.91 0.69
N PHE A 277 -10.45 10.68 0.63
CA PHE A 277 -10.43 11.95 -0.09
C PHE A 277 -9.28 11.97 -1.09
N CYS A 278 -9.62 12.24 -2.35
CA CYS A 278 -8.66 12.42 -3.43
C CYS A 278 -8.80 13.84 -4.00
N TYR A 279 -7.80 14.68 -3.72
CA TYR A 279 -7.79 16.09 -4.14
C TYR A 279 -7.93 16.21 -5.65
N GLY A 280 -8.86 17.06 -6.10
CA GLY A 280 -9.16 17.29 -7.51
C GLY A 280 -9.90 16.13 -8.19
N LYS A 281 -10.39 15.13 -7.44
CA LYS A 281 -11.13 13.99 -7.99
C LYS A 281 -12.44 13.69 -7.26
N TYR A 282 -12.39 13.22 -6.02
CA TYR A 282 -13.58 12.74 -5.31
C TYR A 282 -13.42 12.68 -3.79
N VAL A 283 -14.56 12.59 -3.11
CA VAL A 283 -14.69 12.22 -1.70
C VAL A 283 -15.61 11.02 -1.63
N HIS A 284 -15.13 9.91 -1.07
CA HIS A 284 -15.91 8.71 -0.84
C HIS A 284 -16.04 8.43 0.66
N GLN A 285 -17.18 7.87 1.04
CA GLN A 285 -17.34 7.17 2.30
C GLN A 285 -17.48 5.68 2.01
N TYR A 286 -16.96 4.85 2.88
CA TYR A 286 -17.13 3.41 2.74
C TYR A 286 -17.21 2.74 4.11
N HIS A 287 -17.98 1.67 4.15
CA HIS A 287 -17.98 0.71 5.23
C HIS A 287 -17.54 -0.63 4.66
N GLU A 288 -16.76 -1.36 5.44
CA GLU A 288 -16.29 -2.68 5.07
C GLU A 288 -16.84 -3.63 6.10
N ASP A 289 -17.91 -4.31 5.72
CA ASP A 289 -18.49 -5.40 6.48
C ASP A 289 -17.87 -6.71 5.98
N LYS A 290 -17.71 -7.67 6.88
CA LYS A 290 -17.14 -8.98 6.56
C LYS A 290 -18.09 -9.85 5.75
N GLU A 291 -19.40 -9.63 5.89
CA GLU A 291 -20.42 -10.45 5.22
C GLU A 291 -20.91 -9.85 3.89
N SER A 292 -21.08 -8.52 3.81
CA SER A 292 -21.63 -7.83 2.64
C SER A 292 -20.58 -7.14 1.75
N GLY A 293 -19.31 -7.17 2.17
CA GLY A 293 -18.20 -6.55 1.44
C GLY A 293 -18.08 -5.04 1.67
N LYS A 294 -17.41 -4.36 0.73
CA LYS A 294 -17.19 -2.91 0.81
C LYS A 294 -18.39 -2.17 0.20
N THR A 295 -19.23 -1.58 1.03
CA THR A 295 -20.23 -0.60 0.61
C THR A 295 -19.56 0.76 0.49
N SER A 296 -19.55 1.34 -0.71
CA SER A 296 -18.95 2.65 -0.98
C SER A 296 -20.03 3.60 -1.47
N VAL A 297 -20.06 4.81 -0.91
CA VAL A 297 -20.95 5.89 -1.31
C VAL A 297 -20.08 7.07 -1.76
N VAL A 298 -20.38 7.61 -2.93
CA VAL A 298 -19.75 8.82 -3.46
C VAL A 298 -20.38 10.03 -2.77
N VAL A 299 -19.60 10.73 -1.95
CA VAL A 299 -20.07 11.92 -1.23
C VAL A 299 -20.04 13.16 -2.12
N GLY A 300 -19.04 13.23 -3.00
CA GLY A 300 -18.94 14.27 -4.02
C GLY A 300 -17.77 14.03 -4.96
N THR A 301 -17.87 14.62 -6.15
CA THR A 301 -16.89 14.58 -7.24
C THR A 301 -16.42 15.99 -7.56
N TRP A 302 -15.19 16.12 -8.02
CA TRP A 302 -14.60 17.40 -8.37
C TRP A 302 -15.06 17.83 -9.76
N ASN A 303 -15.59 19.04 -9.85
CA ASN A 303 -15.84 19.72 -11.11
C ASN A 303 -15.38 21.18 -10.96
N LYS A 304 -14.48 21.62 -11.83
CA LYS A 304 -13.85 22.94 -11.73
C LYS A 304 -14.86 24.06 -11.95
N GLU A 305 -15.71 23.93 -12.97
CA GLU A 305 -16.70 24.92 -13.36
C GLU A 305 -17.77 25.10 -12.27
N GLU A 306 -18.28 23.99 -11.72
CA GLU A 306 -19.25 23.97 -10.63
C GLU A 306 -18.67 24.60 -9.35
N HIS A 307 -17.41 24.29 -9.04
CA HIS A 307 -16.72 24.91 -7.90
C HIS A 307 -16.54 26.43 -8.09
N ILE A 308 -16.17 26.88 -9.29
CA ILE A 308 -16.05 28.32 -9.59
C ILE A 308 -17.40 29.01 -9.40
N GLU A 309 -18.50 28.42 -9.88
CA GLU A 309 -19.85 28.98 -9.64
C GLU A 309 -20.20 29.02 -8.15
N TRP A 310 -19.91 27.96 -7.41
CA TRP A 310 -20.10 27.91 -5.96
C TRP A 310 -19.29 28.99 -5.24
N SER A 311 -18.04 29.24 -5.66
CA SER A 311 -17.13 30.22 -5.05
C SER A 311 -17.59 31.67 -5.22
N LYS A 312 -18.43 31.96 -6.23
CA LYS A 312 -19.01 33.30 -6.39
C LYS A 312 -20.02 33.65 -5.29
N LYS A 313 -20.62 32.63 -4.66
CA LYS A 313 -21.65 32.76 -3.63
C LYS A 313 -21.12 32.40 -2.22
N ASN A 314 -19.90 31.86 -2.12
CA ASN A 314 -19.33 31.34 -0.89
C ASN A 314 -17.86 31.75 -0.75
N ALA A 315 -17.40 32.01 0.48
CA ALA A 315 -16.01 32.35 0.72
C ALA A 315 -15.09 31.14 0.50
N ALA A 316 -14.40 31.10 -0.66
CA ALA A 316 -13.46 30.02 -0.99
C ALA A 316 -12.10 30.15 -0.29
N ARG A 317 -11.79 31.31 0.31
CA ARG A 317 -10.55 31.57 1.06
C ARG A 317 -10.84 32.24 2.40
N THR A 318 -10.02 31.94 3.40
CA THR A 318 -10.03 32.64 4.69
C THR A 318 -8.60 33.07 5.05
N TYR A 319 -8.46 34.34 5.45
CA TYR A 319 -7.17 34.96 5.76
C TYR A 319 -6.94 35.05 7.26
N TYR A 320 -5.67 35.13 7.66
CA TYR A 320 -5.27 35.66 8.96
C TYR A 320 -4.38 36.88 8.77
N LEU A 321 -4.50 37.83 9.70
CA LEU A 321 -3.58 38.96 9.83
C LEU A 321 -2.36 38.48 10.60
N ARG A 322 -1.18 38.55 10.00
CA ARG A 322 0.09 38.40 10.72
C ARG A 322 0.37 39.65 11.55
N GLU A 323 1.21 39.50 12.57
CA GLU A 323 1.63 40.60 13.45
C GLU A 323 2.38 41.72 12.69
N ASP A 324 2.97 41.40 11.54
CA ASP A 324 3.62 42.34 10.60
C ASP A 324 2.63 43.08 9.66
N GLY A 325 1.32 42.82 9.78
CA GLY A 325 0.27 43.39 8.94
C GLY A 325 0.05 42.68 7.60
N THR A 326 0.82 41.62 7.29
CA THR A 326 0.63 40.85 6.05
C THR A 326 -0.51 39.84 6.17
N GLN A 327 -1.33 39.71 5.12
CA GLN A 327 -2.41 38.72 5.06
C GLN A 327 -1.91 37.45 4.38
N THR A 328 -2.10 36.30 5.02
CA THR A 328 -1.81 35.01 4.38
C THR A 328 -2.98 34.05 4.49
N VAL A 329 -3.11 33.18 3.49
CA VAL A 329 -4.28 32.31 3.35
C VAL A 329 -4.13 31.16 4.35
N ARG A 330 -5.06 31.05 5.30
CA ARG A 330 -5.04 29.99 6.34
C ARG A 330 -5.81 28.75 5.92
N MET A 331 -6.81 28.94 5.06
CA MET A 331 -7.71 27.90 4.62
C MET A 331 -8.24 28.21 3.23
N VAL A 332 -8.35 27.18 2.39
CA VAL A 332 -9.17 27.19 1.18
C VAL A 332 -10.33 26.21 1.31
N SER A 333 -11.45 26.54 0.69
CA SER A 333 -12.66 25.71 0.64
C SER A 333 -12.96 25.33 -0.81
N HIS A 334 -13.05 24.03 -1.07
CA HIS A 334 -13.36 23.46 -2.37
C HIS A 334 -14.70 22.75 -2.35
N PHE A 335 -15.49 22.92 -3.40
CA PHE A 335 -16.81 22.31 -3.51
C PHE A 335 -16.73 21.08 -4.40
N TYR A 336 -17.31 19.97 -3.92
CA TYR A 336 -17.42 18.71 -4.63
C TYR A 336 -18.91 18.35 -4.69
N GLY A 337 -19.47 18.34 -5.90
CA GLY A 337 -20.87 18.07 -6.20
C GLY A 337 -21.08 16.69 -6.83
N ASN A 338 -22.31 16.41 -7.26
CA ASN A 338 -22.67 15.19 -8.00
C ASN A 338 -22.30 13.87 -7.27
N GLY A 339 -22.49 13.81 -5.95
CA GLY A 339 -22.43 12.56 -5.21
C GLY A 339 -23.64 11.67 -5.46
N ASP A 340 -23.65 10.49 -4.85
CA ASP A 340 -24.76 9.55 -4.93
C ASP A 340 -26.05 10.18 -4.39
N VAL A 341 -27.19 9.82 -4.99
CA VAL A 341 -28.50 10.35 -4.61
C VAL A 341 -28.84 10.00 -3.17
N CYS A 342 -29.18 11.01 -2.39
CA CYS A 342 -29.55 10.88 -0.99
C CYS A 342 -30.96 10.32 -0.84
N ASP A 343 -31.13 9.24 -0.08
CA ASP A 343 -32.44 8.61 0.12
C ASP A 343 -33.43 9.50 0.91
N LEU A 344 -32.91 10.44 1.70
CA LEU A 344 -33.73 11.33 2.54
C LEU A 344 -34.19 12.60 1.82
N THR A 345 -33.38 13.10 0.88
CA THR A 345 -33.62 14.40 0.23
C THR A 345 -33.87 14.27 -1.27
N GLU A 346 -33.66 13.08 -1.83
CA GLU A 346 -33.69 12.75 -3.25
C GLU A 346 -32.74 13.61 -4.12
N LYS A 347 -31.80 14.32 -3.48
CA LYS A 347 -30.80 15.17 -4.15
C LYS A 347 -29.42 14.50 -4.10
N PRO A 348 -28.54 14.77 -5.07
CA PRO A 348 -27.14 14.34 -5.00
C PRO A 348 -26.48 14.82 -3.71
N ARG A 349 -25.71 13.94 -3.06
CA ARG A 349 -24.84 14.33 -1.95
C ARG A 349 -23.81 15.35 -2.42
N GLN A 350 -23.40 16.23 -1.52
CA GLN A 350 -22.39 17.26 -1.79
C GLN A 350 -21.49 17.47 -0.59
N VAL A 351 -20.24 17.85 -0.82
CA VAL A 351 -19.26 18.10 0.24
C VAL A 351 -18.43 19.33 -0.03
N THR A 352 -18.25 20.14 1.02
CA THR A 352 -17.27 21.23 1.03
C THR A 352 -16.01 20.77 1.75
N VAL A 353 -14.92 20.67 1.00
CA VAL A 353 -13.60 20.28 1.51
C VAL A 353 -12.84 21.53 1.96
N LYS A 354 -12.49 21.59 3.25
CA LYS A 354 -11.72 22.67 3.85
C LYS A 354 -10.29 22.23 4.08
N LEU A 355 -9.36 22.73 3.26
CA LEU A 355 -7.92 22.51 3.43
C LEU A 355 -7.36 23.60 4.32
N LYS A 356 -6.76 23.22 5.45
CA LYS A 356 -6.29 24.16 6.47
C LYS A 356 -4.82 23.89 6.82
N CYS A 357 -4.04 24.95 6.90
CA CYS A 357 -2.69 24.87 7.42
C CYS A 357 -2.73 24.62 8.94
N LYS A 358 -1.95 23.63 9.37
CA LYS A 358 -1.70 23.35 10.78
C LYS A 358 -0.24 22.95 10.96
N GLU A 359 0.50 23.80 11.66
CA GLU A 359 1.91 23.56 11.98
C GLU A 359 2.05 22.32 12.88
N SER A 360 3.12 21.57 12.68
CA SER A 360 3.46 20.37 13.44
C SER A 360 4.93 20.02 13.22
N ASP A 361 5.56 19.43 14.22
CA ASP A 361 6.96 18.95 14.14
C ASP A 361 7.13 17.80 13.13
N SER A 362 6.04 17.09 12.78
CA SER A 362 6.05 16.05 11.75
C SER A 362 5.53 16.58 10.42
N PRO A 363 6.33 16.57 9.34
CA PRO A 363 5.89 17.04 8.02
C PRO A 363 4.79 16.16 7.40
N HIS A 364 4.57 14.95 7.95
CA HIS A 364 3.54 14.01 7.50
C HIS A 364 2.31 13.98 8.44
N ALA A 365 2.23 14.92 9.38
CA ALA A 365 1.06 15.05 10.25
C ALA A 365 -0.18 15.45 9.45
N VAL A 366 -1.27 14.73 9.69
CA VAL A 366 -2.55 14.93 9.03
C VAL A 366 -3.66 14.78 10.06
N THR A 367 -4.62 15.70 10.06
CA THR A 367 -5.89 15.56 10.76
C THR A 367 -7.04 15.69 9.78
N ILE A 368 -7.90 14.67 9.71
CA ILE A 368 -9.12 14.68 8.90
C ILE A 368 -10.33 14.57 9.82
N TYR A 369 -11.43 15.25 9.48
CA TYR A 369 -12.73 15.12 10.14
C TYR A 369 -13.87 15.37 9.14
N MET A 370 -15.01 14.74 9.37
CA MET A 370 -16.23 14.89 8.56
C MET A 370 -17.38 15.37 9.45
N LEU A 371 -18.14 16.35 8.98
CA LEU A 371 -19.35 16.87 9.63
C LEU A 371 -20.51 16.83 8.64
N GLU A 372 -21.70 16.46 9.10
CA GLU A 372 -22.96 16.53 8.32
C GLU A 372 -23.87 17.59 8.96
N PRO A 373 -23.66 18.89 8.70
CA PRO A 373 -24.48 19.96 9.27
C PRO A 373 -25.95 19.92 8.83
N HIS A 374 -26.21 19.36 7.64
CA HIS A 374 -27.54 19.12 7.09
C HIS A 374 -27.55 17.76 6.40
N SER A 375 -28.70 17.10 6.35
CA SER A 375 -28.84 15.77 5.74
C SER A 375 -28.28 15.76 4.31
N CYS A 376 -27.30 14.90 4.07
CA CYS A 376 -26.61 14.72 2.79
C CYS A 376 -25.80 15.93 2.28
N GLN A 377 -25.48 16.87 3.18
CA GLN A 377 -24.51 17.94 2.93
C GLN A 377 -23.38 17.85 3.94
N TYR A 378 -22.16 17.72 3.44
CA TYR A 378 -21.00 17.40 4.28
C TYR A 378 -19.95 18.51 4.27
N ILE A 379 -19.18 18.58 5.35
CA ILE A 379 -17.97 19.38 5.46
C ILE A 379 -16.81 18.45 5.82
N LEU A 380 -15.86 18.30 4.91
CA LEU A 380 -14.62 17.55 5.14
C LEU A 380 -13.50 18.52 5.50
N GLY A 381 -13.00 18.47 6.73
CA GLY A 381 -11.82 19.23 7.13
C GLY A 381 -10.55 18.41 7.01
N VAL A 382 -9.52 18.99 6.38
CA VAL A 382 -8.20 18.39 6.24
C VAL A 382 -7.15 19.40 6.72
N GLU A 383 -6.44 19.05 7.79
CA GLU A 383 -5.39 19.87 8.39
C GLU A 383 -4.02 19.19 8.25
N SER A 384 -3.01 19.90 7.75
CA SER A 384 -1.63 19.37 7.62
C SER A 384 -0.59 20.50 7.50
N PRO A 385 0.67 20.28 7.92
CA PRO A 385 1.77 21.21 7.68
C PRO A 385 2.09 21.40 6.19
N VAL A 386 1.87 20.38 5.36
CA VAL A 386 2.14 20.48 3.90
C VAL A 386 1.21 21.48 3.24
N ILE A 387 -0.03 21.60 3.73
CA ILE A 387 -1.00 22.57 3.21
C ILE A 387 -0.48 24.00 3.38
N CYS A 388 0.27 24.29 4.45
CA CYS A 388 0.84 25.63 4.69
C CYS A 388 1.71 26.15 3.53
N LYS A 389 2.39 25.26 2.80
CA LYS A 389 3.27 25.64 1.68
C LYS A 389 2.52 25.97 0.39
N ILE A 390 1.29 25.48 0.26
CA ILE A 390 0.52 25.60 -0.98
C ILE A 390 -0.63 26.61 -0.88
N LEU A 391 -1.08 26.98 0.33
CA LEU A 391 -2.22 27.91 0.48
C LEU A 391 -1.97 29.29 -0.12
N ASP A 392 -0.73 29.78 -0.10
CA ASP A 392 -0.38 31.08 -0.67
C ASP A 392 -0.46 31.08 -2.22
N THR A 393 -0.57 29.90 -2.84
CA THR A 393 -0.77 29.74 -4.29
C THR A 393 -2.26 29.85 -4.71
N ALA A 394 -3.17 30.03 -3.76
CA ALA A 394 -4.61 30.06 -3.99
C ALA A 394 -5.06 31.33 -4.73
N ASP A 395 -5.73 31.16 -5.87
CA ASP A 395 -6.36 32.25 -6.61
C ASP A 395 -7.64 32.77 -5.93
N GLU A 396 -8.35 33.72 -6.56
CA GLU A 396 -9.58 34.30 -6.01
C GLU A 396 -10.71 33.32 -5.74
N HIS A 397 -10.74 32.21 -6.47
CA HIS A 397 -11.70 31.13 -6.32
C HIS A 397 -11.21 30.06 -5.33
N GLY A 398 -10.06 30.26 -4.68
CA GLY A 398 -9.47 29.29 -3.77
C GLY A 398 -8.79 28.13 -4.49
N LEU A 399 -8.64 28.17 -5.82
CA LEU A 399 -7.93 27.16 -6.59
C LEU A 399 -6.43 27.29 -6.33
N LEU A 400 -5.81 26.20 -5.90
CA LEU A 400 -4.38 26.16 -5.64
C LEU A 400 -3.64 25.98 -6.97
N SER A 401 -2.69 26.88 -7.27
CA SER A 401 -1.77 26.70 -8.38
C SER A 401 -0.70 25.68 -8.00
N VAL A 402 -1.09 24.41 -8.10
CA VAL A 402 -0.15 23.30 -7.97
C VAL A 402 0.72 23.33 -9.24
N PRO A 403 2.06 23.44 -9.14
CA PRO A 403 2.93 23.64 -10.31
C PRO A 403 2.67 22.56 -11.37
N SER A 404 2.26 22.96 -12.57
CA SER A 404 1.85 22.03 -13.63
C SER A 404 2.97 21.11 -14.09
#